data_AF-A0A9Q0Y713-F1
#
_entry.id   AF-A0A9Q0Y713-F1
#
_cell.length_a   1.000
_cell.length_b   1.000
_cell.length_c   1.000
_cell.angle_alpha   90.00
_cell.angle_beta   90.00
_cell.angle_gamma   90.00
#
_symmetry.space_group_name_H-M   'P 1'
#
loop_
_entity.id
_entity.type
_entity.pdbx_description
1 polymer ?
#
loop_
_entity_poly.entity_id
_entity_poly.type
_entity_poly.pdbx_seq_one_letter_code
_entity_poly.pdbx_strand_id
1 'polypeptide(L)'
;MKVEVRAWLAIFNFWLKLIFLLRTLTSLLFVDNYHPTWKRALSLKVKTYGLSMKCLIQADYEMAKQLLKQRILVVERHCDLGATSNNILTNPALIPFKPANYFFAHLTKNQRRAFTLARMNALPSAIQEGKFHKIPYSHRKCLCRTDRIQTLVHVFLHCPLYDGIREKLIAPYLKQFPGWPEAFYTGLLLSEQNIYTEECPTSSILSNVAKFCAAAIIIHAQVSAIAQALTN
;
A
#
# COMPACT_ATOMS: atom_id res chain seq x y z
N MET A 1 -4.18 20.10 -13.71
CA MET A 1 -4.55 20.45 -12.33
C MET A 1 -5.40 21.71 -12.34
N LYS A 2 -6.69 21.57 -12.05
CA LYS A 2 -7.72 22.61 -12.04
C LYS A 2 -7.33 23.74 -11.06
N VAL A 3 -7.76 24.96 -11.36
CA VAL A 3 -7.46 26.15 -10.54
C VAL A 3 -8.00 25.99 -9.11
N GLU A 4 -9.18 25.39 -8.96
CA GLU A 4 -9.79 25.10 -7.66
C GLU A 4 -8.90 24.20 -6.79
N VAL A 5 -8.29 23.17 -7.38
CA VAL A 5 -7.41 22.22 -6.68
C VAL A 5 -6.14 22.92 -6.16
N ARG A 6 -5.56 23.82 -6.96
CA ARG A 6 -4.42 24.64 -6.55
C ARG A 6 -4.76 25.55 -5.37
N ALA A 7 -5.93 26.19 -5.41
CA ALA A 7 -6.40 27.06 -4.34
C ALA A 7 -6.60 26.27 -3.03
N TRP A 8 -7.24 25.10 -3.08
CA TRP A 8 -7.42 24.26 -1.91
C TRP A 8 -6.11 23.74 -1.32
N LEU A 9 -5.14 23.35 -2.16
CA LEU A 9 -3.81 22.97 -1.67
C LEU A 9 -3.11 24.12 -0.93
N ALA A 10 -3.21 25.34 -1.44
CA ALA A 10 -2.66 26.52 -0.76
C ALA A 10 -3.35 26.76 0.59
N ILE A 11 -4.67 26.69 0.62
CA ILE A 11 -5.48 26.85 1.84
C ILE A 11 -5.13 25.79 2.89
N PHE A 12 -5.05 24.51 2.50
CA PHE A 12 -4.71 23.43 3.44
C PHE A 12 -3.27 23.53 3.94
N ASN A 13 -2.32 23.89 3.07
CA ASN A 13 -0.94 24.11 3.49
C ASN A 13 -0.84 25.24 4.51
N PHE A 14 -1.54 26.35 4.27
CA PHE A 14 -1.60 27.46 5.22
C PHE A 14 -2.24 27.05 6.55
N TRP A 15 -3.36 26.32 6.49
CA TRP A 15 -4.03 25.80 7.69
C TRP A 15 -3.15 24.82 8.49
N LEU A 16 -2.43 23.90 7.83
CA LEU A 16 -1.48 23.01 8.50
C LEU A 16 -0.35 23.80 9.16
N LYS A 17 0.21 24.80 8.49
CA LYS A 17 1.23 25.68 9.08
C LYS A 17 0.71 26.39 10.32
N LEU A 18 -0.53 26.88 10.29
CA LEU A 18 -1.18 27.52 11.44
C LEU A 18 -1.27 26.58 12.65
N ILE A 19 -1.61 25.31 12.45
CA ILE A 19 -1.72 24.33 13.56
C ILE A 19 -0.35 23.91 14.09
N PHE A 20 0.59 23.58 13.20
CA PHE A 20 1.83 22.92 13.58
C PHE A 20 2.99 23.87 13.86
N LEU A 21 3.01 25.07 13.29
CA LEU A 21 4.13 26.02 13.39
C LEU A 21 3.82 27.24 14.27
N LEU A 22 2.58 27.71 14.33
CA LEU A 22 2.21 28.89 15.14
C LEU A 22 1.65 28.48 16.50
N ARG A 23 2.52 28.02 17.40
CA ARG A 23 2.16 27.39 18.69
C ARG A 23 1.35 28.26 19.68
N THR A 24 1.30 29.59 19.50
CA THR A 24 0.82 30.53 20.55
C THR A 24 -0.57 31.13 20.33
N LEU A 25 -0.96 31.44 19.09
CA LEU A 25 -2.26 32.09 18.80
C LEU A 25 -3.34 31.12 18.32
N THR A 26 -2.96 30.04 17.65
CA THR A 26 -3.93 29.05 17.13
C THR A 26 -4.42 28.11 18.22
N SER A 27 -3.57 27.76 19.19
CA SER A 27 -3.99 27.00 20.38
C SER A 27 -5.16 27.68 21.10
N LEU A 28 -5.14 29.02 21.22
CA LEU A 28 -6.26 29.81 21.77
C LEU A 28 -7.51 29.78 20.87
N LEU A 29 -7.35 29.91 19.54
CA LEU A 29 -8.48 29.83 18.58
C LEU A 29 -9.12 28.44 18.48
N PHE A 30 -8.42 27.37 18.90
CA PHE A 30 -8.97 26.01 18.94
C PHE A 30 -9.58 25.63 20.31
N VAL A 31 -9.21 26.33 21.39
CA VAL A 31 -9.82 26.22 22.72
C VAL A 31 -11.10 27.05 22.83
N ASP A 32 -11.19 28.14 22.05
CA ASP A 32 -12.38 28.96 21.99
C ASP A 32 -13.59 28.18 21.41
N ASN A 33 -14.76 28.34 22.03
CA ASN A 33 -16.03 27.74 21.59
C ASN A 33 -16.55 28.35 20.29
N TYR A 34 -15.85 29.34 19.75
CA TYR A 34 -16.14 29.92 18.47
C TYR A 34 -15.96 28.91 17.32
N HIS A 35 -17.01 28.72 16.52
CA HIS A 35 -17.00 27.86 15.34
C HIS A 35 -16.96 28.71 14.06
N PRO A 36 -15.77 29.18 13.64
CA PRO A 36 -15.70 30.03 12.46
C PRO A 36 -16.19 29.29 11.21
N THR A 37 -16.87 30.03 10.33
CA THR A 37 -17.41 29.53 9.06
C THR A 37 -16.32 28.88 8.19
N TRP A 38 -15.11 29.43 8.21
CA TRP A 38 -13.96 28.87 7.49
C TRP A 38 -13.52 27.50 8.03
N LYS A 39 -13.61 27.25 9.34
CA LYS A 39 -13.29 25.94 9.96
C LYS A 39 -14.32 24.90 9.58
N ARG A 40 -15.60 25.28 9.49
CA ARG A 40 -16.67 24.41 8.98
C ARG A 40 -16.46 24.09 7.51
N ALA A 41 -16.15 25.09 6.67
CA ALA A 41 -15.85 24.91 5.25
C ALA A 41 -14.64 23.99 5.02
N LEU A 42 -13.55 24.18 5.78
CA LEU A 42 -12.40 23.28 5.79
C LEU A 42 -12.81 21.86 6.16
N SER A 43 -13.55 21.68 7.25
CA SER A 43 -13.96 20.34 7.71
C SER A 43 -14.81 19.61 6.67
N LEU A 44 -15.70 20.34 5.98
CA LEU A 44 -16.54 19.79 4.93
C LEU A 44 -15.68 19.39 3.71
N LYS A 45 -14.75 20.27 3.30
CA LYS A 45 -13.89 19.97 2.15
C LYS A 45 -12.91 18.84 2.44
N VAL A 46 -12.33 18.76 3.64
CA VAL A 46 -11.50 17.61 4.08
C VAL A 46 -12.29 16.30 4.01
N LYS A 47 -13.57 16.32 4.43
CA LYS A 47 -14.47 15.15 4.28
C LYS A 47 -14.71 14.78 2.82
N THR A 48 -14.82 15.75 1.89
CA THR A 48 -14.96 15.42 0.45
C THR A 48 -13.76 14.66 -0.11
N TYR A 49 -12.57 14.77 0.52
CA TYR A 49 -11.39 13.98 0.17
C TYR A 49 -11.29 12.64 0.94
N GLY A 50 -12.33 12.28 1.71
CA GLY A 50 -12.38 11.08 2.55
C GLY A 50 -11.41 11.11 3.74
N LEU A 51 -11.10 12.31 4.23
CA LEU A 51 -10.21 12.53 5.36
C LEU A 51 -10.98 13.03 6.58
N SER A 52 -10.41 12.79 7.78
CA SER A 52 -10.91 13.36 9.02
C SER A 52 -9.93 14.40 9.55
N MET A 53 -10.46 15.50 10.09
CA MET A 53 -9.64 16.57 10.66
C MET A 53 -8.79 16.06 11.84
N LYS A 54 -9.36 15.15 12.64
CA LYS A 54 -8.65 14.50 13.76
C LYS A 54 -7.42 13.72 13.29
N CYS A 55 -7.55 12.95 12.19
CA CYS A 55 -6.44 12.19 11.62
C CYS A 55 -5.30 13.10 11.14
N LEU A 56 -5.62 14.26 10.55
CA LEU A 56 -4.60 15.21 10.10
C LEU A 56 -3.87 15.91 11.25
N ILE A 57 -4.56 16.16 12.36
CA ILE A 57 -3.98 16.79 13.56
C ILE A 57 -3.11 15.77 14.34
N GLN A 58 -3.51 14.50 14.37
CA GLN A 58 -2.75 13.42 15.01
C GLN A 58 -1.49 13.02 14.23
N ALA A 59 -1.43 13.30 12.92
CA ALA A 59 -0.25 13.08 12.09
C ALA A 59 0.78 14.21 12.28
N ASP A 60 2.04 13.94 11.96
CA ASP A 60 3.04 15.01 11.85
C ASP A 60 2.76 15.92 10.64
N TYR A 61 3.35 17.12 10.65
CA TYR A 61 3.10 18.15 9.62
C TYR A 61 3.40 17.65 8.20
N GLU A 62 4.52 16.96 7.98
CA GLU A 62 4.91 16.50 6.64
C GLU A 62 4.03 15.35 6.15
N MET A 63 3.64 14.44 7.04
CA MET A 63 2.70 13.35 6.76
C MET A 63 1.32 13.90 6.42
N ALA A 64 0.79 14.83 7.23
CA ALA A 64 -0.51 15.45 7.00
C ALA A 64 -0.56 16.18 5.65
N LYS A 65 0.51 16.92 5.33
CA LYS A 65 0.68 17.63 4.05
C LYS A 65 0.76 16.67 2.87
N GLN A 66 1.56 15.61 2.96
CA GLN A 66 1.67 14.61 1.89
C GLN A 66 0.34 13.89 1.66
N LEU A 67 -0.34 13.52 2.73
CA LEU A 67 -1.60 12.78 2.70
C LEU A 67 -2.73 13.62 2.09
N LEU A 68 -2.86 14.90 2.46
CA LEU A 68 -3.78 15.84 1.82
C LEU A 68 -3.47 16.00 0.32
N LYS A 69 -2.20 16.24 -0.03
CA LYS A 69 -1.78 16.40 -1.43
C LYS A 69 -2.11 15.16 -2.26
N GLN A 70 -1.83 13.97 -1.75
CA GLN A 70 -2.13 12.72 -2.43
C GLN A 70 -3.64 12.55 -2.65
N ARG A 71 -4.46 12.75 -1.61
CA ARG A 71 -5.92 12.54 -1.72
C ARG A 71 -6.59 13.52 -2.67
N ILE A 72 -6.17 14.79 -2.63
CA ILE A 72 -6.68 15.81 -3.55
C ILE A 72 -6.36 15.43 -5.01
N LEU A 73 -5.14 14.99 -5.29
CA LEU A 73 -4.74 14.55 -6.63
C LEU A 73 -5.45 13.27 -7.08
N VAL A 74 -5.70 12.33 -6.17
CA VAL A 74 -6.47 11.12 -6.47
C VAL A 74 -7.92 11.45 -6.81
N VAL A 75 -8.57 12.30 -6.02
CA VAL A 75 -9.96 12.72 -6.27
C VAL A 75 -10.06 13.50 -7.58
N GLU A 76 -9.12 14.42 -7.86
CA GLU A 76 -9.08 15.13 -9.14
C GLU A 76 -8.95 14.16 -10.31
N ARG A 77 -8.01 13.21 -10.24
CA ARG A 77 -7.81 12.20 -11.28
C ARG A 77 -9.05 11.31 -11.45
N HIS A 78 -9.74 10.98 -10.36
CA HIS A 78 -10.96 10.20 -10.41
C HIS A 78 -12.13 10.98 -11.03
N CYS A 79 -12.27 12.27 -10.74
CA CYS A 79 -13.25 13.13 -11.40
C CYS A 79 -12.99 13.26 -12.90
N ASP A 80 -11.71 13.33 -13.31
CA ASP A 80 -11.33 13.40 -14.72
C ASP A 80 -11.59 12.05 -15.44
N LEU A 81 -11.41 10.92 -14.76
CA LEU A 81 -11.73 9.58 -15.28
C LEU A 81 -13.24 9.27 -15.27
N GLY A 82 -13.99 9.81 -14.32
CA GLY A 82 -15.44 9.66 -14.19
C GLY A 82 -16.24 10.33 -15.31
N ALA A 83 -15.63 11.27 -16.04
CA ALA A 83 -16.19 11.83 -17.26
C ALA A 83 -16.30 10.79 -18.41
N THR A 84 -15.67 9.62 -18.28
CA THR A 84 -15.67 8.55 -19.30
C THR A 84 -16.46 7.28 -18.99
N SER A 85 -17.13 7.14 -17.84
CA SER A 85 -18.14 6.07 -17.68
C SER A 85 -18.97 6.26 -16.42
N ASN A 86 -20.30 6.37 -16.58
CA ASN A 86 -21.31 6.47 -15.52
C ASN A 86 -21.47 5.22 -14.63
N ASN A 87 -20.56 4.26 -14.68
CA ASN A 87 -20.75 3.02 -13.96
C ASN A 87 -19.60 2.76 -13.00
N ILE A 88 -19.99 2.64 -11.72
CA ILE A 88 -19.24 2.13 -10.58
C ILE A 88 -18.31 3.19 -9.95
N LEU A 89 -18.83 3.88 -8.94
CA LEU A 89 -18.24 3.92 -7.60
C LEU A 89 -19.15 4.77 -6.69
N THR A 90 -19.82 4.09 -5.76
CA THR A 90 -20.42 4.68 -4.56
C THR A 90 -19.49 5.72 -3.95
N ASN A 91 -20.03 6.91 -3.71
CA ASN A 91 -19.40 8.09 -3.12
C ASN A 91 -18.23 7.75 -2.14
N PRO A 92 -16.96 7.87 -2.57
CA PRO A 92 -15.80 7.49 -1.75
C PRO A 92 -15.58 8.42 -0.54
N ALA A 93 -16.40 9.46 -0.37
CA ALA A 93 -16.33 10.42 0.72
C ALA A 93 -16.77 9.88 2.10
N LEU A 94 -17.35 8.68 2.18
CA LEU A 94 -17.90 8.13 3.42
C LEU A 94 -16.97 7.19 4.19
N ILE A 95 -15.92 6.64 3.55
CA ILE A 95 -14.97 5.76 4.25
C ILE A 95 -13.75 6.59 4.65
N PRO A 96 -13.51 6.84 5.95
CA PRO A 96 -12.30 7.53 6.37
C PRO A 96 -11.08 6.73 5.91
N PHE A 97 -10.17 7.40 5.20
CA PHE A 97 -8.91 6.79 4.81
C PHE A 97 -8.13 6.39 6.07
N LYS A 98 -7.99 5.09 6.28
CA LYS A 98 -7.08 4.53 7.28
C LYS A 98 -5.91 3.89 6.54
N PRO A 99 -4.67 4.38 6.70
CA PRO A 99 -3.51 3.69 6.16
C PRO A 99 -3.43 2.29 6.75
N ALA A 100 -3.02 1.32 5.95
CA ALA A 100 -2.84 -0.06 6.39
C ALA A 100 -1.82 -0.13 7.53
N ASN A 101 -2.04 -1.03 8.49
CA ASN A 101 -1.29 -1.05 9.75
C ASN A 101 0.21 -1.31 9.52
N TYR A 102 0.58 -2.06 8.47
CA TYR A 102 1.98 -2.33 8.12
C TYR A 102 2.78 -1.09 7.70
N PHE A 103 2.13 0.05 7.40
CA PHE A 103 2.85 1.31 7.16
C PHE A 103 3.54 1.85 8.42
N PHE A 104 3.04 1.48 9.60
CA PHE A 104 3.61 1.87 10.89
C PHE A 104 4.64 0.86 11.42
N ALA A 105 4.78 -0.30 10.79
CA ALA A 105 5.81 -1.27 11.14
C ALA A 105 7.22 -0.78 10.75
N HIS A 106 8.24 -1.25 11.47
CA HIS A 106 9.66 -1.00 11.19
C HIS A 106 10.14 -1.73 9.93
N LEU A 107 9.63 -1.32 8.77
CA LEU A 107 10.00 -1.81 7.45
C LEU A 107 10.77 -0.74 6.69
N THR A 108 11.67 -1.15 5.80
CA THR A 108 12.26 -0.22 4.82
C THR A 108 11.22 0.17 3.77
N LYS A 109 11.46 1.28 3.05
CA LYS A 109 10.60 1.71 1.94
C LYS A 109 10.41 0.60 0.89
N ASN A 110 11.47 -0.14 0.58
CA ASN A 110 11.45 -1.21 -0.40
C ASN A 110 10.63 -2.41 0.09
N GLN A 111 10.77 -2.78 1.36
CA GLN A 111 9.96 -3.84 1.99
C GLN A 111 8.48 -3.48 2.01
N ARG A 112 8.11 -2.25 2.40
CA ARG A 112 6.71 -1.79 2.35
C ARG A 112 6.14 -1.86 0.94
N ARG A 113 6.90 -1.40 -0.06
CA ARG A 113 6.48 -1.46 -1.47
C ARG A 113 6.28 -2.90 -1.92
N ALA A 114 7.25 -3.78 -1.67
CA ALA A 114 7.19 -5.17 -2.08
C ALA A 114 6.00 -5.91 -1.44
N PHE A 115 5.76 -5.69 -0.15
CA PHE A 115 4.62 -6.25 0.56
C PHE A 115 3.28 -5.73 0.02
N THR A 116 3.19 -4.43 -0.28
CA THR A 116 2.00 -3.83 -0.91
C THR A 116 1.73 -4.46 -2.28
N LEU A 117 2.76 -4.67 -3.10
CA LEU A 117 2.62 -5.34 -4.39
C LEU A 117 2.13 -6.77 -4.22
N ALA A 118 2.64 -7.52 -3.24
CA ALA A 118 2.18 -8.87 -2.96
C ALA A 118 0.69 -8.90 -2.60
N ARG A 119 0.24 -8.01 -1.70
CA ARG A 119 -1.18 -7.93 -1.29
C ARG A 119 -2.13 -7.55 -2.42
N MET A 120 -1.66 -6.75 -3.37
CA MET A 120 -2.43 -6.35 -4.54
C MET A 120 -2.29 -7.35 -5.70
N ASN A 121 -1.67 -8.53 -5.47
CA ASN A 121 -1.37 -9.53 -6.49
C ASN A 121 -0.63 -8.94 -7.70
N ALA A 122 0.27 -8.00 -7.42
CA ALA A 122 1.01 -7.17 -8.37
C ALA A 122 2.54 -7.34 -8.22
N LEU A 123 3.00 -8.43 -7.60
CA LEU A 123 4.42 -8.79 -7.65
C LEU A 123 4.85 -9.04 -9.10
N PRO A 124 6.07 -8.61 -9.49
CA PRO A 124 6.67 -8.97 -10.77
C PRO A 124 6.59 -10.49 -10.99
N SER A 125 5.97 -10.87 -12.10
CA SER A 125 5.69 -12.25 -12.46
C SER A 125 5.25 -12.33 -13.92
N ALA A 126 5.38 -13.51 -14.50
CA ALA A 126 4.84 -13.83 -15.82
C ALA A 126 3.33 -13.59 -15.92
N ILE A 127 2.60 -13.62 -14.79
CA ILE A 127 1.18 -13.24 -14.76
C ILE A 127 1.00 -11.76 -15.12
N GLN A 128 1.80 -10.88 -14.54
CA GLN A 128 1.70 -9.44 -14.76
C GLN A 128 2.22 -9.04 -16.14
N GLU A 129 3.35 -9.60 -16.56
CA GLU A 129 3.90 -9.40 -17.90
C GLU A 129 2.93 -9.93 -18.97
N GLY A 130 2.40 -11.13 -18.78
CA GLY A 130 1.44 -11.73 -19.71
C GLY A 130 0.12 -10.97 -19.82
N LYS A 131 -0.31 -10.22 -18.78
CA LYS A 131 -1.45 -9.29 -18.92
C LYS A 131 -1.13 -8.17 -19.89
N PHE A 132 0.06 -7.59 -19.80
CA PHE A 132 0.48 -6.49 -20.67
C PHE A 132 0.67 -6.96 -22.12
N HIS A 133 1.30 -8.12 -22.33
CA HIS A 133 1.57 -8.69 -23.65
C HIS A 133 0.43 -9.54 -24.23
N LYS A 134 -0.76 -9.55 -23.59
CA LYS A 134 -1.93 -10.35 -24.01
C LYS A 134 -1.63 -11.86 -24.15
N ILE A 135 -0.71 -12.39 -23.36
CA ILE A 135 -0.38 -13.82 -23.30
C ILE A 135 -1.53 -14.56 -22.57
N PRO A 136 -2.03 -15.70 -23.09
CA PRO A 136 -3.07 -16.49 -22.41
C PRO A 136 -2.63 -16.94 -21.02
N TYR A 137 -3.55 -17.02 -20.06
CA TYR A 137 -3.22 -17.33 -18.66
C TYR A 137 -2.44 -18.64 -18.51
N SER A 138 -2.80 -19.66 -19.28
CA SER A 138 -2.12 -20.97 -19.32
C SER A 138 -0.63 -20.89 -19.70
N HIS A 139 -0.22 -19.85 -20.43
CA HIS A 139 1.15 -19.66 -20.91
C HIS A 139 1.97 -18.74 -20.00
N ARG A 140 1.40 -18.22 -18.90
CA ARG A 140 2.08 -17.32 -17.96
C ARG A 140 2.92 -18.10 -16.95
N LYS A 141 3.86 -18.88 -17.47
CA LYS A 141 4.68 -19.84 -16.74
C LYS A 141 5.79 -19.15 -15.96
N CYS A 142 6.14 -19.72 -14.81
CA CYS A 142 7.24 -19.25 -13.98
C CYS A 142 8.59 -19.60 -14.63
N LEU A 143 9.60 -18.76 -14.39
CA LEU A 143 10.98 -18.97 -14.84
C LEU A 143 11.70 -20.13 -14.11
N CYS A 144 11.04 -20.76 -13.13
CA CYS A 144 11.60 -21.85 -12.32
C CYS A 144 11.66 -23.20 -13.04
N ARG A 145 11.30 -23.25 -14.33
CA ARG A 145 11.33 -24.45 -15.19
C ARG A 145 10.41 -25.62 -14.75
N THR A 146 9.52 -25.42 -13.78
CA THR A 146 8.55 -26.45 -13.36
C THR A 146 7.27 -26.49 -14.19
N ASP A 147 7.21 -25.72 -15.28
CA ASP A 147 6.02 -25.51 -16.12
C ASP A 147 4.75 -25.09 -15.34
N ARG A 148 4.90 -24.53 -14.14
CA ARG A 148 3.79 -24.01 -13.34
C ARG A 148 3.51 -22.55 -13.67
N ILE A 149 2.24 -22.16 -13.60
CA ILE A 149 1.82 -20.76 -13.70
C ILE A 149 2.38 -19.98 -12.50
N GLN A 150 2.95 -18.79 -12.74
CA GLN A 150 3.61 -18.00 -11.69
C GLN A 150 2.61 -17.23 -10.81
N THR A 151 1.78 -17.96 -10.06
CA THR A 151 0.86 -17.38 -9.07
C THR A 151 1.60 -16.96 -7.80
N LEU A 152 0.97 -16.10 -6.97
CA LEU A 152 1.50 -15.80 -5.63
C LEU A 152 1.65 -17.05 -4.78
N VAL A 153 0.70 -17.98 -4.86
CA VAL A 153 0.76 -19.27 -4.17
C VAL A 153 2.02 -20.02 -4.58
N HIS A 154 2.29 -20.11 -5.88
CA HIS A 154 3.52 -20.71 -6.38
C HIS A 154 4.76 -20.00 -5.83
N VAL A 155 4.83 -18.67 -5.91
CA VAL A 155 5.96 -17.88 -5.41
C VAL A 155 6.20 -18.11 -3.92
N PHE A 156 5.16 -18.04 -3.09
CA PHE A 156 5.27 -18.12 -1.64
C PHE A 156 5.46 -19.53 -1.10
N LEU A 157 4.93 -20.56 -1.76
CA LEU A 157 4.86 -21.91 -1.18
C LEU A 157 5.70 -22.95 -1.94
N HIS A 158 5.88 -22.80 -3.24
CA HIS A 158 6.33 -23.92 -4.10
C HIS A 158 7.51 -23.64 -5.02
N CYS A 159 7.79 -22.37 -5.34
CA CYS A 159 8.67 -22.01 -6.44
C CYS A 159 10.15 -22.28 -6.10
N PRO A 160 10.84 -23.19 -6.81
CA PRO A 160 12.24 -23.55 -6.55
C PRO A 160 13.21 -22.35 -6.53
N LEU A 161 12.93 -21.33 -7.33
CA LEU A 161 13.75 -20.12 -7.42
C LEU A 161 13.86 -19.37 -6.08
N TYR A 162 12.90 -19.58 -5.18
CA TYR A 162 12.82 -18.88 -3.90
C TYR A 162 13.05 -19.80 -2.71
N ASP A 163 13.46 -21.06 -2.89
CA ASP A 163 13.57 -22.06 -1.82
C ASP A 163 14.45 -21.56 -0.67
N GLY A 164 15.67 -21.12 -0.99
CA GLY A 164 16.62 -20.68 0.04
C GLY A 164 16.13 -19.49 0.88
N ILE A 165 15.36 -18.56 0.30
CA ILE A 165 14.76 -17.44 1.07
C ILE A 165 13.43 -17.84 1.72
N ARG A 166 12.66 -18.75 1.12
CA ARG A 166 11.40 -19.26 1.64
C ARG A 166 11.62 -20.07 2.92
N GLU A 167 12.62 -20.95 2.93
CA GLU A 167 12.99 -21.74 4.10
C GLU A 167 13.37 -20.87 5.29
N LYS A 168 14.06 -19.75 5.05
CA LYS A 168 14.51 -18.83 6.11
C LYS A 168 13.40 -17.92 6.63
N LEU A 169 12.56 -17.39 5.72
CA LEU A 169 11.66 -16.28 6.04
C LEU A 169 10.19 -16.67 6.12
N ILE A 170 9.78 -17.78 5.51
CA ILE A 170 8.36 -18.15 5.36
C ILE A 170 8.08 -19.49 6.06
N ALA A 171 8.90 -20.52 5.80
CA ALA A 171 8.67 -21.87 6.30
C ALA A 171 8.49 -21.99 7.83
N PRO A 172 9.19 -21.21 8.69
CA PRO A 172 8.98 -21.29 10.15
C PRO A 172 7.53 -21.04 10.56
N TYR A 173 6.79 -20.23 9.81
CA TYR A 173 5.39 -19.88 10.09
C TYR A 173 4.40 -20.89 9.52
N LEU A 174 4.77 -21.59 8.45
CA LEU A 174 3.92 -22.62 7.84
C LEU A 174 3.93 -23.92 8.65
N LYS A 175 5.08 -24.26 9.27
CA LYS A 175 5.26 -25.46 10.09
C LYS A 175 4.30 -25.55 11.28
N GLN A 176 3.77 -24.41 11.75
CA GLN A 176 2.82 -24.35 12.85
C GLN A 176 1.41 -24.87 12.48
N PHE A 177 1.12 -24.97 11.19
CA PHE A 177 -0.20 -25.33 10.68
C PHE A 177 -0.07 -26.43 9.62
N PRO A 178 0.31 -27.68 9.96
CA PRO A 178 0.50 -28.73 8.97
C PRO A 178 -0.81 -29.12 8.28
N GLY A 179 -0.78 -29.28 6.95
CA GLY A 179 -1.92 -29.79 6.17
C GLY A 179 -3.04 -28.80 5.87
N TRP A 180 -2.85 -27.51 6.15
CA TRP A 180 -3.85 -26.49 5.86
C TRP A 180 -3.90 -26.12 4.37
N PRO A 181 -5.03 -25.61 3.85
CA PRO A 181 -5.15 -25.22 2.45
C PRO A 181 -4.18 -24.08 2.07
N GLU A 182 -3.73 -24.06 0.81
CA GLU A 182 -2.84 -23.01 0.29
C GLU A 182 -3.43 -21.60 0.42
N ALA A 183 -4.75 -21.48 0.29
CA ALA A 183 -5.47 -20.22 0.50
C ALA A 183 -5.33 -19.70 1.93
N PHE A 184 -5.28 -20.60 2.92
CA PHE A 184 -5.05 -20.23 4.31
C PHE A 184 -3.64 -19.69 4.50
N TYR A 185 -2.62 -20.40 4.01
CA TYR A 185 -1.23 -19.94 4.13
C TYR A 185 -1.00 -18.59 3.45
N THR A 186 -1.52 -18.41 2.24
CA THR A 186 -1.39 -17.13 1.55
C THR A 186 -2.14 -16.01 2.26
N GLY A 187 -3.32 -16.27 2.82
CA GLY A 187 -4.03 -15.34 3.69
C GLY A 187 -3.24 -14.97 4.94
N LEU A 188 -2.64 -15.96 5.62
CA LEU A 188 -1.81 -15.77 6.80
C LEU A 188 -0.60 -14.88 6.50
N LEU A 189 0.16 -15.19 5.45
CA LEU A 189 1.37 -14.44 5.08
C LEU A 189 1.05 -13.00 4.67
N LEU A 190 -0.12 -12.75 4.06
CA LEU A 190 -0.53 -11.43 3.56
C LEU A 190 -1.39 -10.63 4.56
N SER A 191 -1.64 -11.17 5.76
CA SER A 191 -2.45 -10.53 6.79
C SER A 191 -1.72 -9.35 7.48
N GLU A 192 -2.48 -8.29 7.76
CA GLU A 192 -2.03 -7.16 8.58
C GLU A 192 -2.16 -7.41 10.08
N GLN A 193 -2.79 -8.51 10.50
CA GLN A 193 -3.06 -8.76 11.92
C GLN A 193 -1.84 -9.31 12.67
N ASN A 194 -0.79 -9.72 11.95
CA ASN A 194 0.41 -10.35 12.52
C ASN A 194 1.48 -9.34 12.96
N ILE A 195 1.06 -8.17 13.45
CA ILE A 195 2.00 -7.06 13.77
C ILE A 195 2.62 -7.23 15.17
N TYR A 196 2.01 -8.01 16.07
CA TYR A 196 2.56 -8.27 17.40
C TYR A 196 2.22 -9.69 17.87
N THR A 197 3.25 -10.52 18.04
CA THR A 197 3.28 -11.44 19.19
C THR A 197 4.24 -10.80 20.19
N GLU A 198 3.82 -10.66 21.44
CA GLU A 198 4.54 -9.93 22.51
C GLU A 198 5.96 -10.47 22.78
N GLU A 199 6.31 -11.61 22.18
CA GLU A 199 7.55 -12.33 22.46
C GLU A 199 8.76 -11.94 21.58
N CYS A 200 8.60 -11.15 20.50
CA CYS A 200 9.78 -10.77 19.69
C CYS A 200 9.63 -9.50 18.82
N PRO A 201 10.23 -8.35 19.20
CA PRO A 201 10.10 -7.09 18.46
C PRO A 201 10.83 -7.05 17.10
N THR A 202 11.62 -8.07 16.75
CA THR A 202 12.47 -8.09 15.54
C THR A 202 12.04 -9.10 14.46
N SER A 203 11.05 -9.97 14.73
CA SER A 203 10.70 -11.12 13.87
C SER A 203 9.18 -11.35 13.69
N SER A 204 8.41 -10.29 13.42
CA SER A 204 7.00 -10.45 13.03
C SER A 204 6.89 -11.13 11.66
N ILE A 205 5.84 -11.95 11.47
CA ILE A 205 5.49 -12.58 10.18
C ILE A 205 5.52 -11.53 9.07
N LEU A 206 4.92 -10.36 9.33
CA LEU A 206 4.91 -9.22 8.42
C LEU A 206 6.32 -8.82 7.95
N SER A 207 7.28 -8.69 8.89
CA SER A 207 8.65 -8.28 8.56
C SER A 207 9.35 -9.30 7.66
N ASN A 208 9.22 -10.58 7.98
CA ASN A 208 9.87 -11.63 7.21
C ASN A 208 9.18 -11.86 5.85
N VAL A 209 7.85 -11.74 5.76
CA VAL A 209 7.14 -11.75 4.49
C VAL A 209 7.53 -10.53 3.64
N ALA A 210 7.65 -9.34 4.22
CA ALA A 210 8.07 -8.15 3.48
C ALA A 210 9.52 -8.24 2.98
N LYS A 211 10.43 -8.82 3.78
CA LYS A 211 11.81 -9.16 3.36
C LYS A 211 11.80 -10.18 2.22
N PHE A 212 11.00 -11.24 2.33
CA PHE A 212 10.84 -12.24 1.29
C PHE A 212 10.35 -11.62 -0.02
N CYS A 213 9.31 -10.79 0.03
CA CYS A 213 8.77 -10.10 -1.15
C CYS A 213 9.84 -9.21 -1.80
N ALA A 214 10.60 -8.46 -1.01
CA ALA A 214 11.66 -7.60 -1.53
C ALA A 214 12.77 -8.42 -2.21
N ALA A 215 13.18 -9.54 -1.61
CA ALA A 215 14.15 -10.45 -2.20
C ALA A 215 13.63 -11.13 -3.48
N ALA A 216 12.36 -11.56 -3.48
CA ALA A 216 11.73 -12.20 -4.63
C ALA A 216 11.69 -11.29 -5.86
N ILE A 217 11.48 -9.98 -5.67
CA ILE A 217 11.56 -8.97 -6.75
C ILE A 217 12.98 -8.93 -7.35
N ILE A 218 14.01 -8.92 -6.50
CA ILE A 218 15.41 -8.86 -6.95
C ILE A 218 15.77 -10.13 -7.72
N ILE A 219 15.47 -11.30 -7.17
CA ILE A 219 15.72 -12.60 -7.81
C ILE A 219 14.99 -12.66 -9.16
N HIS A 220 13.72 -12.25 -9.22
CA HIS A 220 12.97 -12.24 -10.47
C HIS A 220 13.63 -11.34 -11.52
N ALA A 221 14.02 -10.13 -11.16
CA ALA A 221 14.71 -9.22 -12.08
C ALA A 221 16.02 -9.80 -12.63
N GLN A 222 16.81 -10.45 -11.78
CA GLN A 222 18.06 -11.11 -12.18
C GLN A 222 17.80 -12.27 -13.14
N VAL A 223 16.85 -13.16 -12.81
CA VAL A 223 16.53 -14.33 -13.65
C VAL A 223 15.91 -13.90 -14.98
N SER A 224 15.02 -12.89 -14.98
CA SER A 224 14.45 -12.34 -16.22
C SER A 224 15.52 -11.72 -17.12
N ALA A 225 16.48 -10.98 -16.56
CA ALA A 225 17.59 -10.41 -17.33
C ALA A 225 18.47 -11.50 -17.96
N ILE A 226 18.79 -12.57 -17.22
CA ILE A 226 19.54 -13.71 -17.75
C ILE A 226 18.76 -14.42 -18.85
N ALA A 227 17.45 -14.65 -18.66
CA ALA A 227 16.60 -15.29 -19.66
C ALA A 227 16.56 -14.48 -20.96
N GLN A 228 16.45 -13.15 -20.88
CA GLN A 228 16.49 -12.27 -22.05
C GLN A 228 17.83 -12.27 -22.77
N ALA A 229 18.95 -12.37 -22.02
CA ALA A 229 20.28 -12.43 -22.60
C ALA A 229 20.56 -13.75 -23.34
N LEU A 230 19.88 -14.84 -22.99
CA LEU A 230 20.01 -16.14 -23.66
C LEU A 230 19.14 -16.28 -24.91
N THR A 231 18.17 -15.39 -25.11
CA THR A 231 17.26 -15.39 -26.25
C THR A 231 17.66 -14.43 -27.37
N ASN A 232 18.68 -13.60 -27.15
CA ASN A 232 19.26 -12.66 -28.13
C ASN A 232 20.62 -13.19 -28.59
#